data_AF-A0A2Z6SHV7-F1
#
_entry.id   AF-A0A2Z6SHV7-F1
#
_cell.length_a   1.000
_cell.length_b   1.000
_cell.length_c   1.000
_cell.angle_alpha   90.00
_cell.angle_beta   90.00
_cell.angle_gamma   90.00
#
_symmetry.space_group_name_H-M   'P 1'
#
loop_
_entity.id
_entity.type
_entity.pdbx_description
1 polymer ?
#
loop_
_entity_poly.entity_id
_entity_poly.type
_entity_poly.pdbx_seq_one_letter_code
_entity_poly.pdbx_strand_id
1 'polypeptide(L)'
;MNNTQWITDKKDKLESMLSIAVSFFRLNDIQINKEKSEFMMITKMYKRQYSHIYNNKINIQFGRESISIKVKHPHEPTRILGVYFNIENDEQYLIFKIKAEIDHLTNLMWKKKITDKHILYIFNRIIIPQIEYWSQVFVLSPDLINHFCSFSLNI
;
A
#
# COMPACT_ATOMS: atom_id res chain seq x y z
N MET A 1 11.12 14.18 0.37
CA MET A 1 10.19 13.04 0.57
C MET A 1 9.13 13.57 1.53
N ASN A 2 7.84 13.59 1.13
CA ASN A 2 6.85 14.48 1.78
C ASN A 2 5.63 13.71 2.35
N ASN A 3 5.70 12.38 2.41
CA ASN A 3 4.64 11.54 2.97
C ASN A 3 4.96 11.24 4.43
N THR A 4 3.98 11.45 5.32
CA THR A 4 4.12 11.23 6.76
C THR A 4 3.05 10.25 7.23
N GLN A 5 3.39 9.40 8.20
CA GLN A 5 2.50 8.40 8.76
C GLN A 5 2.40 8.58 10.26
N TRP A 6 1.17 8.52 10.76
CA TRP A 6 0.86 8.62 12.18
C TRP A 6 0.17 7.34 12.60
N ILE A 7 0.71 6.68 13.63
CA ILE A 7 0.16 5.45 14.18
C ILE A 7 -0.15 5.70 15.65
N THR A 8 -1.37 5.39 16.06
CA THR A 8 -1.81 5.53 17.44
C THR A 8 -2.93 4.55 17.77
N ASP A 9 -3.12 4.31 19.06
CA ASP A 9 -4.15 3.42 19.62
C ASP A 9 -5.50 4.11 19.83
N LYS A 10 -5.52 5.45 19.90
CA LYS A 10 -6.73 6.23 20.23
C LYS A 10 -6.88 7.47 19.37
N LYS A 11 -8.13 7.82 19.05
CA LYS A 11 -8.47 9.02 18.29
C LYS A 11 -7.97 10.31 18.96
N ASP A 12 -8.23 10.48 20.25
CA ASP A 12 -7.85 11.72 20.96
C ASP A 12 -6.32 11.96 20.97
N LYS A 13 -5.55 10.86 21.05
CA LYS A 13 -4.10 10.91 20.92
C LYS A 13 -3.68 11.30 19.50
N LEU A 14 -4.34 10.76 18.47
CA LEU A 14 -4.10 11.17 17.08
C LEU A 14 -4.29 12.67 16.92
N GLU A 15 -5.44 13.19 17.37
CA GLU A 15 -5.79 14.61 17.25
C GLU A 15 -4.82 15.50 18.02
N SER A 16 -4.35 15.06 19.18
CA SER A 16 -3.32 15.75 19.95
C SER A 16 -1.98 15.80 19.19
N MET A 17 -1.54 14.68 18.61
CA MET A 17 -0.32 14.61 17.80
C MET A 17 -0.43 15.48 16.54
N LEU A 18 -1.58 15.44 15.86
CA LEU A 18 -1.85 16.25 14.69
C LEU A 18 -1.88 17.74 15.03
N SER A 19 -2.40 18.12 16.20
CA SER A 19 -2.39 19.51 16.67
C SER A 19 -0.96 20.05 16.82
N ILE A 20 -0.06 19.26 17.41
CA ILE A 20 1.36 19.59 17.55
C ILE A 20 2.05 19.63 16.18
N ALA A 21 1.79 18.65 15.31
CA ALA A 21 2.37 18.62 13.98
C ALA A 21 1.94 19.86 13.16
N VAL A 22 0.66 20.22 13.19
CA VAL A 22 0.13 21.40 12.49
C VAL A 22 0.77 22.67 13.00
N SER A 23 0.94 22.83 14.32
CA SER A 23 1.61 24.03 14.85
C SER A 23 3.06 24.11 14.38
N PHE A 24 3.80 23.00 14.41
CA PHE A 24 5.17 22.93 13.90
C PHE A 24 5.25 23.24 12.41
N PHE A 25 4.39 22.63 11.58
CA PHE A 25 4.40 22.86 10.13
C PHE A 25 4.01 24.30 9.79
N ARG A 26 3.04 24.91 10.49
CA ARG A 26 2.69 26.32 10.32
C ARG A 26 3.82 27.26 10.70
N LEU A 27 4.58 26.96 11.77
CA LEU A 27 5.75 27.75 12.16
C LEU A 27 6.87 27.73 11.10
N ASN A 28 6.91 26.69 10.27
CA ASN A 28 7.90 26.52 9.20
C ASN A 28 7.32 26.83 7.81
N ASP A 29 6.15 27.47 7.73
CA ASP A 29 5.46 27.79 6.46
C ASP A 29 5.21 26.57 5.55
N ILE A 30 5.00 25.39 6.15
CA ILE A 30 4.67 24.14 5.45
C ILE A 30 3.16 23.90 5.49
N GLN A 31 2.56 23.76 4.31
CA GLN A 31 1.15 23.41 4.17
C GLN A 31 0.96 21.90 4.00
N ILE A 32 0.06 21.32 4.81
CA ILE A 32 -0.31 19.90 4.74
C ILE A 32 -1.50 19.75 3.80
N ASN A 33 -1.40 18.86 2.81
CA ASN A 33 -2.54 18.50 1.96
C ASN A 33 -3.45 17.50 2.69
N LYS A 34 -4.48 18.02 3.35
CA LYS A 34 -5.42 17.22 4.14
C LYS A 34 -6.31 16.32 3.27
N GLU A 35 -6.61 16.72 2.05
CA GLU A 35 -7.46 15.95 1.12
C GLU A 35 -6.81 14.63 0.69
N LYS A 36 -5.46 14.59 0.68
CA LYS A 36 -4.69 13.37 0.41
C LYS A 36 -4.50 12.48 1.64
N SER A 37 -5.06 12.85 2.80
CA SER A 37 -4.92 12.04 4.02
C SER A 37 -5.79 10.80 3.92
N GLU A 38 -5.18 9.64 4.11
CA GLU A 38 -5.86 8.36 4.18
C GLU A 38 -5.94 7.91 5.65
N PHE A 39 -7.05 7.27 6.02
CA PHE A 39 -7.25 6.77 7.38
C PHE A 39 -7.52 5.27 7.36
N MET A 40 -6.66 4.53 8.05
CA MET A 40 -6.79 3.09 8.29
C MET A 40 -7.02 2.88 9.78
N MET A 41 -7.95 1.98 10.12
CA MET A 41 -8.28 1.67 11.50
C MET A 41 -8.37 0.16 11.69
N ILE A 42 -7.73 -0.34 12.74
CA ILE A 42 -7.86 -1.73 13.18
C ILE A 42 -8.84 -1.75 14.35
N THR A 43 -9.94 -2.49 14.22
CA THR A 43 -10.94 -2.60 15.28
C THR A 43 -11.05 -4.05 15.78
N LYS A 44 -11.22 -4.22 17.09
CA LYS A 44 -11.50 -5.53 17.71
C LYS A 44 -12.98 -5.95 17.59
N MET A 45 -13.82 -5.14 16.94
CA MET A 45 -15.25 -5.41 16.83
C MET A 45 -15.55 -6.59 15.89
N TYR A 46 -16.73 -7.19 16.04
CA TYR A 46 -17.15 -8.35 15.24
C TYR A 46 -17.38 -7.99 13.76
N LYS A 47 -17.04 -8.93 12.85
CA LYS A 47 -17.11 -8.79 11.38
C LYS A 47 -18.40 -8.14 10.82
N ARG A 48 -19.53 -8.31 11.49
CA ARG A 48 -20.84 -7.75 11.08
C ARG A 48 -20.94 -6.22 11.16
N GLN A 49 -20.10 -5.55 11.95
CA GLN A 49 -20.11 -4.09 12.08
C GLN A 49 -19.11 -3.38 11.16
N TYR A 50 -18.29 -4.13 10.42
CA TYR A 50 -17.28 -3.58 9.52
C TYR A 50 -17.92 -2.73 8.42
N SER A 51 -18.92 -3.26 7.71
CA SER A 51 -19.50 -2.60 6.53
C SER A 51 -20.02 -1.18 6.79
N HIS A 52 -20.59 -0.92 7.97
CA HIS A 52 -21.10 0.39 8.33
C HIS A 52 -19.99 1.37 8.77
N ILE A 53 -18.95 0.89 9.45
CA ILE A 53 -17.87 1.74 9.95
C ILE A 53 -16.97 2.20 8.80
N TYR A 54 -16.63 1.30 7.86
CA TYR A 54 -15.72 1.61 6.76
C TYR A 54 -16.36 2.35 5.59
N ASN A 55 -17.70 2.40 5.53
CA ASN A 55 -18.41 3.28 4.59
C ASN A 55 -18.65 4.68 5.15
N ASN A 56 -18.49 4.87 6.47
CA ASN A 56 -18.68 6.17 7.09
C ASN A 56 -17.43 7.04 7.01
N LYS A 57 -17.65 8.35 6.95
CA LYS A 57 -16.58 9.33 7.16
C LYS A 57 -16.42 9.57 8.65
N ILE A 58 -15.18 9.59 9.12
CA ILE A 58 -14.83 9.95 10.49
C ILE A 58 -14.34 11.39 10.47
N ASN A 59 -14.88 12.20 11.39
CA ASN A 59 -14.38 13.56 11.61
C ASN A 59 -13.17 13.50 12.53
N ILE A 60 -12.02 13.96 12.05
CA ILE A 60 -10.76 14.05 12.77
C ILE A 60 -10.40 15.52 12.94
N GLN A 61 -10.03 15.90 14.15
CA GLN A 61 -9.54 17.24 14.45
C GLN A 61 -8.05 17.36 14.04
N PHE A 62 -7.79 18.23 13.08
CA PHE A 62 -6.48 18.53 12.52
C PHE A 62 -6.05 19.93 12.98
N GLY A 63 -5.60 20.02 14.24
CA GLY A 63 -5.37 21.30 14.92
C GLY A 63 -6.68 22.03 15.21
N ARG A 64 -6.89 23.20 14.59
CA ARG A 64 -8.13 24.00 14.77
C ARG A 64 -9.24 23.66 13.77
N GLU A 65 -8.95 22.84 12.76
CA GLU A 65 -9.90 22.49 11.71
C GLU A 65 -10.35 21.03 11.87
N SER A 66 -11.61 20.73 11.58
CA SER A 66 -12.11 19.36 11.51
C SER A 66 -12.18 18.90 10.06
N ILE A 67 -11.63 17.73 9.76
CA ILE A 67 -11.68 17.12 8.43
C ILE A 67 -12.47 15.82 8.48
N SER A 68 -13.28 15.59 7.46
CA SER A 68 -14.08 14.37 7.32
C SER A 68 -13.38 13.40 6.36
N ILE A 69 -12.73 12.38 6.92
CA ILE A 69 -11.94 11.40 6.14
C ILE A 69 -12.71 10.09 6.06
N LYS A 70 -12.79 9.52 4.85
CA LYS A 70 -13.34 8.17 4.65
C LYS A 70 -12.34 7.14 5.19
N VAL A 71 -12.82 6.22 6.03
CA VAL A 71 -11.99 5.09 6.47
C VAL A 71 -11.82 4.12 5.31
N LYS A 72 -10.59 3.65 5.06
CA LYS A 72 -10.36 2.61 4.06
C LYS A 72 -10.91 1.27 4.52
N HIS A 73 -11.51 0.54 3.59
CA HIS A 73 -12.02 -0.79 3.88
C HIS A 73 -10.86 -1.73 4.26
N PRO A 74 -11.07 -2.73 5.15
CA PRO A 74 -9.96 -3.54 5.64
C PRO A 74 -9.20 -4.33 4.56
N HIS A 75 -9.93 -4.75 3.51
CA HIS A 75 -9.37 -5.41 2.33
C HIS A 75 -8.92 -4.43 1.24
N GLU A 76 -9.17 -3.12 1.42
CA GLU A 76 -8.72 -2.11 0.46
C GLU A 76 -7.23 -1.82 0.68
N PRO A 77 -6.41 -1.97 -0.36
CA PRO A 77 -4.97 -1.77 -0.25
C PRO A 77 -4.60 -0.28 -0.24
N THR A 78 -3.56 0.03 0.50
CA THR A 78 -2.98 1.37 0.67
C THR A 78 -1.52 1.31 0.32
N ARG A 79 -1.09 2.19 -0.59
CA ARG A 79 0.29 2.23 -1.07
C ARG A 79 1.14 3.14 -0.19
N ILE A 80 2.11 2.55 0.51
CA ILE A 80 3.08 3.24 1.35
C ILE A 80 4.45 2.97 0.77
N LEU A 81 5.16 4.03 0.37
CA LEU A 81 6.51 3.97 -0.22
C LEU A 81 6.68 3.09 -1.46
N GLY A 82 5.60 2.54 -2.05
CA GLY A 82 5.71 1.59 -3.16
C GLY A 82 5.13 0.22 -2.85
N VAL A 83 4.98 -0.10 -1.57
CA VAL A 83 4.47 -1.37 -1.07
C VAL A 83 2.99 -1.21 -0.69
N TYR A 84 2.19 -2.26 -0.89
CA TYR A 84 0.76 -2.24 -0.59
C TYR A 84 0.48 -2.89 0.76
N PHE A 85 -0.32 -2.20 1.57
CA PHE A 85 -0.73 -2.61 2.90
C PHE A 85 -2.25 -2.65 2.95
N ASN A 86 -2.80 -3.62 3.67
CA ASN A 86 -4.21 -3.65 4.03
C ASN A 86 -4.32 -4.03 5.51
N ILE A 87 -5.47 -3.79 6.10
CA ILE A 87 -5.66 -3.98 7.55
C ILE A 87 -5.71 -5.48 7.91
N GLU A 88 -6.32 -6.29 7.04
CA GLU A 88 -6.50 -7.73 7.28
C GLU A 88 -5.29 -8.57 6.87
N ASN A 89 -4.18 -7.93 6.44
CA ASN A 89 -2.99 -8.61 5.93
C ASN A 89 -3.32 -9.62 4.82
N ASP A 90 -4.20 -9.22 3.89
CA ASP A 90 -4.68 -10.04 2.79
C ASP A 90 -3.64 -10.06 1.66
N GLU A 91 -2.93 -11.19 1.57
CA GLU A 91 -1.92 -11.49 0.55
C GLU A 91 -2.49 -11.59 -0.86
N GLN A 92 -3.81 -11.84 -1.01
CA GLN A 92 -4.41 -12.09 -2.32
C GLN A 92 -4.29 -10.87 -3.23
N TYR A 93 -4.39 -9.66 -2.68
CA TYR A 93 -4.20 -8.44 -3.44
C TYR A 93 -2.77 -8.34 -3.99
N LEU A 94 -1.77 -8.64 -3.16
CA LEU A 94 -0.37 -8.61 -3.56
C LEU A 94 -0.10 -9.65 -4.66
N ILE A 95 -0.59 -10.88 -4.46
CA ILE A 95 -0.46 -11.97 -5.43
C ILE A 95 -1.12 -11.58 -6.76
N PHE A 96 -2.33 -11.03 -6.72
CA PHE A 96 -3.01 -10.53 -7.91
C PHE A 96 -2.20 -9.45 -8.62
N LYS A 97 -1.64 -8.50 -7.85
CA LYS A 97 -0.84 -7.40 -8.41
C LYS A 97 0.44 -7.90 -9.07
N ILE A 98 1.14 -8.85 -8.45
CA ILE A 98 2.34 -9.48 -9.00
C ILE A 98 2.00 -10.20 -10.31
N LYS A 99 0.94 -11.02 -10.32
CA LYS A 99 0.49 -11.74 -11.54
C LYS A 99 0.16 -10.76 -12.66
N ALA A 100 -0.62 -9.73 -12.37
CA ALA A 100 -0.99 -8.71 -13.36
C ALA A 100 0.24 -7.96 -13.93
N GLU A 101 1.25 -7.69 -13.11
CA GLU A 101 2.49 -7.05 -13.55
C GLU A 101 3.31 -7.98 -14.46
N ILE A 102 3.47 -9.24 -14.08
CA ILE A 102 4.16 -10.26 -14.90
C ILE A 102 3.44 -10.44 -16.23
N ASP A 103 2.12 -10.57 -16.23
CA ASP A 103 1.31 -10.69 -17.44
C ASP A 103 1.45 -9.45 -18.33
N HIS A 104 1.43 -8.26 -17.72
CA HIS A 104 1.61 -7.00 -18.45
C HIS A 104 2.99 -6.94 -19.14
N LEU A 105 4.06 -7.23 -18.41
CA LEU A 105 5.42 -7.21 -18.94
C LEU A 105 5.63 -8.28 -20.00
N THR A 106 5.09 -9.47 -19.80
CA THR A 106 5.14 -10.58 -20.77
C THR A 106 4.44 -10.20 -22.07
N ASN A 107 3.24 -9.61 -21.97
CA ASN A 107 2.50 -9.11 -23.13
C ASN A 107 3.22 -7.97 -23.87
N LEU A 108 3.91 -7.11 -23.13
CA LEU A 108 4.73 -6.03 -23.71
C LEU A 108 5.92 -6.61 -24.46
N MET A 109 6.62 -7.56 -23.85
CA MET A 109 7.77 -8.27 -24.40
C MET A 109 7.42 -9.06 -25.66
N TRP A 110 6.30 -9.78 -25.66
CA TRP A 110 5.81 -10.55 -26.81
C TRP A 110 5.67 -9.71 -28.10
N LYS A 111 5.30 -8.43 -27.96
CA LYS A 111 5.10 -7.51 -29.08
C LYS A 111 6.39 -6.87 -29.60
N LYS A 112 7.55 -7.19 -29.01
CA LYS A 112 8.84 -6.55 -29.32
C LYS A 112 9.82 -7.56 -29.90
N LYS A 113 10.73 -7.07 -30.76
CA LYS A 113 11.87 -7.85 -31.25
C LYS A 113 12.96 -7.89 -30.17
N ILE A 114 12.78 -8.74 -29.18
CA ILE A 114 13.73 -8.96 -28.07
C ILE A 114 14.26 -10.39 -28.13
N THR A 115 15.47 -10.59 -27.63
CA THR A 115 16.09 -11.92 -27.53
C THR A 115 15.80 -12.53 -26.17
N ASP A 116 15.97 -13.84 -26.07
CA ASP A 116 16.04 -14.61 -24.82
C ASP A 116 16.89 -13.91 -23.74
N LYS A 117 18.08 -13.42 -24.09
CA LYS A 117 18.98 -12.71 -23.15
C LYS A 117 18.39 -11.41 -22.62
N HIS A 118 17.66 -10.67 -23.45
CA HIS A 118 16.97 -9.46 -22.99
C HIS A 118 15.83 -9.81 -22.02
N ILE A 119 15.09 -10.88 -22.30
CA ILE A 119 14.03 -11.37 -21.41
C ILE A 119 14.62 -11.80 -20.07
N LEU A 120 15.66 -12.63 -20.08
CA LEU A 120 16.36 -13.08 -18.88
C LEU A 120 16.90 -11.91 -18.05
N TYR A 121 17.45 -10.88 -18.72
CA TYR A 121 17.91 -9.66 -18.05
C TYR A 121 16.75 -8.91 -17.38
N ILE A 122 15.63 -8.72 -18.07
CA ILE A 122 14.44 -8.04 -17.53
C ILE A 122 13.91 -8.79 -16.31
N PHE A 123 13.80 -10.11 -16.37
CA PHE A 123 13.35 -10.91 -15.24
C PHE A 123 14.28 -10.75 -14.03
N ASN A 124 15.59 -10.96 -14.22
CA ASN A 124 16.56 -10.96 -13.13
C ASN A 124 16.85 -9.58 -12.54
N ARG A 125 16.77 -8.50 -13.34
CA ARG A 125 17.15 -7.15 -12.91
C ARG A 125 15.97 -6.24 -12.60
N ILE A 126 14.77 -6.56 -13.06
CA ILE A 126 13.59 -5.70 -12.89
C ILE A 126 12.49 -6.45 -12.15
N ILE A 127 12.01 -7.57 -12.70
CA ILE A 127 10.82 -8.26 -12.17
C ILE A 127 11.10 -8.85 -10.78
N ILE A 128 12.18 -9.65 -10.64
CA ILE A 128 12.50 -10.30 -9.38
C ILE A 128 12.75 -9.27 -8.26
N PRO A 129 13.62 -8.23 -8.44
CA PRO A 129 13.82 -7.21 -7.41
C PRO A 129 12.55 -6.44 -7.05
N GLN A 130 11.66 -6.18 -8.02
CA GLN A 130 10.39 -5.50 -7.78
C GLN A 130 9.44 -6.36 -6.95
N ILE A 131 9.34 -7.66 -7.24
CA ILE A 131 8.54 -8.61 -6.46
C ILE A 131 9.13 -8.74 -5.06
N GLU A 132 10.45 -8.88 -4.94
CA GLU A 132 11.15 -8.95 -3.66
C GLU A 132 10.82 -7.74 -2.79
N TYR A 133 10.93 -6.53 -3.36
CA TYR A 133 10.58 -5.29 -2.68
C TYR A 133 9.12 -5.25 -2.22
N TRP A 134 8.18 -5.66 -3.08
CA TRP A 134 6.76 -5.73 -2.72
C TRP A 134 6.45 -6.79 -1.65
N SER A 135 7.21 -7.88 -1.62
CA SER A 135 7.07 -8.95 -0.63
C SER A 135 7.76 -8.67 0.70
N GLN A 136 8.41 -7.52 0.91
CA GLN A 136 9.06 -7.22 2.20
C GLN A 136 8.10 -7.26 3.39
N VAL A 137 6.79 -7.09 3.14
CA VAL A 137 5.75 -7.04 4.17
C VAL A 137 4.89 -8.31 4.20
N PHE A 138 5.15 -9.28 3.31
CA PHE A 138 4.41 -10.54 3.21
C PHE A 138 5.36 -11.70 2.89
N VAL A 139 5.27 -12.79 3.64
CA VAL A 139 6.06 -13.98 3.31
C VAL A 139 5.38 -14.72 2.16
N LEU A 140 5.94 -14.61 0.95
CA LEU A 140 5.46 -15.40 -0.18
C LEU A 140 5.69 -16.88 0.09
N SER A 141 4.69 -17.72 -0.20
CA SER A 141 4.86 -19.17 -0.07
C SER A 141 5.91 -19.67 -1.07
N PRO A 142 6.69 -20.71 -0.72
CA PRO A 142 7.67 -21.30 -1.63
C PRO A 142 7.07 -21.74 -2.96
N ASP A 143 5.84 -22.24 -2.97
CA ASP A 143 5.14 -22.64 -4.20
C ASP A 143 4.91 -21.45 -5.14
N LEU A 144 4.55 -20.30 -4.58
CA LEU A 144 4.31 -19.08 -5.36
C LEU A 144 5.62 -18.52 -5.91
N ILE A 145 6.69 -18.53 -5.10
CA ILE A 145 8.04 -18.16 -5.51
C ILE A 145 8.50 -19.08 -6.65
N ASN A 146 8.35 -20.39 -6.50
CA ASN A 146 8.73 -21.37 -7.51
C ASN A 146 7.93 -21.20 -8.80
N HIS A 147 6.63 -20.89 -8.71
CA HIS A 147 5.82 -20.58 -9.88
C HIS A 147 6.35 -19.36 -10.64
N PHE A 148 6.72 -18.28 -9.94
CA PHE A 148 7.27 -17.09 -10.57
C PHE A 148 8.71 -17.29 -11.11
N CYS A 149 9.56 -18.02 -10.38
CA CYS A 149 10.93 -18.32 -10.81
C CYS A 149 10.97 -19.31 -11.98
N SER A 150 9.99 -20.21 -12.10
CA SER A 150 9.92 -21.18 -13.21
C SER A 150 9.76 -20.51 -14.58
N PHE A 151 9.17 -19.31 -14.63
CA PHE A 151 9.12 -18.49 -15.85
C PHE A 151 10.51 -18.01 -16.30
N SER A 152 11.46 -17.81 -15.38
CA SER A 152 12.83 -17.40 -15.68
C SER A 152 13.73 -18.56 -16.11
N LEU A 153 13.43 -19.78 -15.68
CA LEU A 153 14.27 -20.97 -15.96
C LEU A 153 13.86 -21.71 -17.24
N ASN A 154 12.66 -21.44 -17.75
CA ASN A 154 12.10 -22.07 -18.95
C ASN A 154 12.16 -21.18 -20.21
N ILE A 155 12.89 -20.06 -20.16
CA ILE A 155 13.19 -19.15 -21.29
C ILE A 155 14.70 -19.18 -21.53
#